data_AF-A0A2G8LRG9-F1
#
_entry.id   AF-A0A2G8LRG9-F1
#
_cell.length_a   1.000
_cell.length_b   1.000
_cell.length_c   1.000
_cell.angle_alpha   90.00
_cell.angle_beta   90.00
_cell.angle_gamma   90.00
#
_symmetry.space_group_name_H-M   'P 1'
#
loop_
_entity.id
_entity.type
_entity.pdbx_description
1 polymer ?
#
loop_
_entity_poly.entity_id
_entity_poly.type
_entity_poly.pdbx_seq_one_letter_code
_entity_poly.pdbx_strand_id
1 'polypeptide(L)'
;MTFYVSISRKIIFLSAKPNSKLTDQFFVELQKVEETIKVFQRRQDGSVDFYRTWDSYKTGFPDTATGELWLGNEKLYHMTNQKSYKMRIDLINQDGVSYNLNYDAFRISNEANNYRLETLGSFTGNTGYDYMAYHRGRDFSTHDDDNDDHSSYNCASYYRGAWWYNYCYTANLNGDYSSSSYTGVALYNYHTYTYTYSLRFTEMKIRPV
;
A
#
# COMPACT_ATOMS: atom_id res chain seq x y z
N MET A 1 -6.92 41.09 0.68
CA MET A 1 -5.68 40.38 0.32
C MET A 1 -6.08 38.93 0.11
N THR A 2 -6.09 38.48 -1.14
CA THR A 2 -6.57 37.14 -1.53
C THR A 2 -5.37 36.20 -1.47
N PHE A 3 -5.43 35.18 -0.62
CA PHE A 3 -4.44 34.10 -0.65
C PHE A 3 -4.94 32.99 -1.56
N TYR A 4 -4.10 32.59 -2.52
CA TYR A 4 -4.33 31.43 -3.37
C TYR A 4 -3.56 30.25 -2.78
N VAL A 5 -4.27 29.19 -2.43
CA VAL A 5 -3.67 27.87 -2.24
C VAL A 5 -4.03 27.03 -3.45
N SER A 6 -3.02 26.57 -4.18
CA SER A 6 -3.17 25.69 -5.32
C SER A 6 -3.52 24.27 -4.84
N ILE A 7 -4.55 23.69 -5.45
CA ILE A 7 -5.27 22.51 -4.98
C ILE A 7 -4.87 21.29 -5.80
N SER A 8 -4.65 20.15 -5.16
CA SER A 8 -4.97 18.86 -5.78
C SER A 8 -6.14 18.19 -5.07
N ARG A 9 -7.29 18.28 -5.75
CA ARG A 9 -8.56 17.56 -5.60
C ARG A 9 -9.61 18.11 -4.62
N LYS A 10 -10.68 18.62 -5.27
CA LYS A 10 -11.99 19.12 -4.80
C LYS A 10 -11.98 20.53 -4.18
N ILE A 11 -12.24 21.49 -5.06
CA ILE A 11 -12.60 22.85 -4.73
C ILE A 11 -13.99 22.85 -4.07
N ILE A 12 -14.07 23.11 -2.77
CA ILE A 12 -15.30 23.56 -2.11
C ILE A 12 -15.14 25.07 -1.92
N PHE A 13 -15.87 25.87 -2.69
CA PHE A 13 -15.92 27.31 -2.49
C PHE A 13 -16.87 27.62 -1.33
N LEU A 14 -16.33 28.00 -0.19
CA LEU A 14 -17.10 28.70 0.85
C LEU A 14 -16.42 30.03 1.15
N SER A 15 -17.13 31.11 0.84
CA SER A 15 -16.74 32.47 1.17
C SER A 15 -16.83 32.66 2.69
N ALA A 16 -15.70 32.59 3.38
CA ALA A 16 -15.60 32.96 4.79
C ALA A 16 -14.96 34.35 4.91
N LYS A 17 -15.58 35.23 5.71
CA LYS A 17 -15.06 36.57 5.98
C LYS A 17 -13.72 36.49 6.72
N PRO A 18 -12.69 37.27 6.33
CA PRO A 18 -11.39 37.24 7.00
C PRO A 18 -11.52 37.91 8.39
N ASN A 19 -10.93 37.27 9.40
CA ASN A 19 -10.88 37.65 10.82
C ASN A 19 -11.92 37.01 11.75
N SER A 20 -12.05 35.68 11.74
CA SER A 20 -12.67 34.99 12.86
C SER A 20 -11.74 33.89 13.38
N LYS A 21 -11.68 33.70 14.70
CA LYS A 21 -10.97 32.58 15.35
C LYS A 21 -11.39 31.21 14.78
N LEU A 22 -12.60 31.15 14.20
CA LEU A 22 -13.18 30.00 13.50
C LEU A 22 -12.47 29.68 12.17
N THR A 23 -12.00 30.67 11.40
CA THR A 23 -11.25 30.38 10.16
C THR A 23 -9.90 29.76 10.48
N ASP A 24 -9.16 30.27 11.46
CA ASP A 24 -7.85 29.72 11.83
C ASP A 24 -7.98 28.32 12.44
N GLN A 25 -9.01 28.10 13.27
CA GLN A 25 -9.30 26.79 13.84
C GLN A 25 -9.70 25.77 12.75
N PHE A 26 -10.49 26.18 11.77
CA PHE A 26 -10.88 25.35 10.63
C PHE A 26 -9.70 25.02 9.70
N PHE A 27 -8.79 25.96 9.45
CA PHE A 27 -7.56 25.70 8.70
C PHE A 27 -6.63 24.74 9.45
N VAL A 28 -6.46 24.92 10.76
CA VAL A 28 -5.70 23.97 11.61
C VAL A 28 -6.36 22.59 11.63
N GLU A 29 -7.69 22.51 11.62
CA GLU A 29 -8.43 21.26 11.60
C GLU A 29 -8.33 20.55 10.24
N LEU A 30 -8.38 21.29 9.12
CA LEU A 30 -8.09 20.76 7.79
C LEU A 30 -6.63 20.32 7.64
N GLN A 31 -5.66 21.09 8.16
CA GLN A 31 -4.25 20.70 8.20
C GLN A 31 -4.05 19.43 9.05
N LYS A 32 -4.72 19.30 10.20
CA LYS A 32 -4.71 18.09 11.03
C LYS A 32 -5.37 16.89 10.36
N VAL A 33 -6.43 17.11 9.58
CA VAL A 33 -7.13 16.05 8.82
C VAL A 33 -6.26 15.58 7.64
N GLU A 34 -5.51 16.47 6.99
CA GLU A 34 -4.55 16.11 5.93
C GLU A 34 -3.22 15.55 6.48
N GLU A 35 -2.89 15.75 7.76
CA GLU A 35 -1.61 15.35 8.37
C GLU A 35 -1.45 13.87 8.80
N THR A 36 -2.41 12.96 8.61
CA THR A 36 -2.33 11.63 9.28
C THR A 36 -2.38 10.38 8.41
N ILE A 37 -2.49 10.51 7.08
CA ILE A 37 -2.45 9.36 6.17
C ILE A 37 -1.13 9.33 5.44
N LYS A 38 -0.36 8.25 5.62
CA LYS A 38 0.89 8.01 4.89
C LYS A 38 0.68 6.90 3.86
N VAL A 39 0.74 7.27 2.59
CA VAL A 39 0.82 6.28 1.49
C VAL A 39 2.21 5.67 1.49
N PHE A 40 2.27 4.33 1.43
CA PHE A 40 3.54 3.61 1.37
C PHE A 40 3.69 2.71 0.15
N GLN A 41 2.61 2.45 -0.58
CA GLN A 41 2.63 1.81 -1.87
C GLN A 41 1.60 2.47 -2.78
N ARG A 42 1.94 2.71 -4.05
CA ARG A 42 0.97 3.06 -5.09
C ARG A 42 1.34 2.46 -6.44
N ARG A 43 0.35 1.91 -7.15
CA ARG A 43 0.36 1.50 -8.56
C ARG A 43 -0.81 2.17 -9.28
N GLN A 44 -0.61 2.75 -10.45
CA GLN A 44 -1.64 3.49 -11.20
C GLN A 44 -1.38 3.62 -12.71
N ASP A 45 -0.14 3.48 -13.17
CA ASP A 45 0.23 3.79 -14.57
C ASP A 45 1.41 2.97 -15.12
N GLY A 46 2.11 2.20 -14.31
CA GLY A 46 3.26 1.39 -14.71
C GLY A 46 4.52 2.20 -15.00
N SER A 47 4.58 3.46 -14.55
CA SER A 47 5.76 4.31 -14.72
C SER A 47 6.99 3.85 -13.94
N VAL A 48 6.81 2.96 -12.96
CA VAL A 48 7.87 2.46 -12.09
C VAL A 48 7.93 0.94 -12.17
N ASP A 49 9.13 0.42 -12.40
CA ASP A 49 9.41 -1.01 -12.25
C ASP A 49 9.43 -1.39 -10.75
N PHE A 50 8.66 -2.41 -10.37
CA PHE A 50 8.59 -2.96 -9.01
C PHE A 50 9.37 -4.29 -8.88
N TYR A 51 9.91 -4.85 -9.96
CA TYR A 51 10.79 -6.00 -9.90
C TYR A 51 12.20 -5.57 -9.51
N ARG A 52 12.41 -5.38 -8.20
CA ARG A 52 13.64 -4.79 -7.65
C ARG A 52 14.24 -5.61 -6.51
N THR A 53 15.47 -5.24 -6.19
CA THR A 53 16.32 -5.85 -5.17
C THR A 53 15.88 -5.55 -3.74
N TRP A 54 16.39 -6.33 -2.78
CA TRP A 54 16.22 -6.12 -1.34
C TRP A 54 16.56 -4.69 -0.92
N ASP A 55 17.74 -4.22 -1.30
CA ASP A 55 18.23 -2.87 -0.94
C ASP A 55 17.33 -1.76 -1.50
N SER A 56 16.75 -1.96 -2.69
CA SER A 56 15.74 -1.05 -3.23
C SER A 56 14.47 -1.03 -2.39
N TYR A 57 13.94 -2.19 -2.00
CA TYR A 57 12.74 -2.28 -1.17
C TYR A 57 12.97 -1.81 0.26
N LYS A 58 14.18 -1.95 0.79
CA LYS A 58 14.62 -1.38 2.07
C LYS A 58 14.57 0.14 2.07
N THR A 59 15.21 0.77 1.08
CA THR A 59 15.38 2.23 1.01
C THR A 59 14.16 2.96 0.43
N GLY A 60 13.44 2.31 -0.47
CA GLY A 60 12.26 2.82 -1.18
C GLY A 60 12.57 3.38 -2.57
N PHE A 61 11.55 3.48 -3.40
CA PHE A 61 11.64 3.98 -4.77
C PHE A 61 10.24 4.37 -5.29
N PRO A 62 10.08 5.40 -6.13
CA PRO A 62 10.81 6.65 -6.26
C PRO A 62 10.28 7.74 -5.30
N ASP A 63 11.07 8.79 -5.07
CA ASP A 63 10.76 9.92 -4.18
C ASP A 63 9.79 10.93 -4.81
N THR A 64 8.63 10.46 -5.27
CA THR A 64 7.57 11.35 -5.80
C THR A 64 6.28 11.16 -5.01
N ALA A 65 5.67 12.25 -4.56
CA ALA A 65 4.44 12.20 -3.76
C ALA A 65 3.21 11.72 -4.56
N THR A 66 3.24 11.89 -5.89
CA THR A 66 2.07 11.74 -6.77
C THR A 66 2.16 10.57 -7.75
N GLY A 67 3.35 9.97 -7.92
CA GLY A 67 3.55 8.82 -8.80
C GLY A 67 3.33 7.48 -8.12
N GLU A 68 3.67 6.41 -8.84
CA GLU A 68 3.86 5.09 -8.26
C GLU A 68 5.05 5.12 -7.30
N LEU A 69 4.93 4.43 -6.17
CA LEU A 69 5.98 4.42 -5.14
C LEU A 69 5.91 3.18 -4.28
N TRP A 70 7.06 2.86 -3.67
CA TRP A 70 7.27 2.07 -2.48
C TRP A 70 8.08 2.90 -1.48
N LEU A 71 7.56 3.13 -0.28
CA LEU A 71 8.14 4.06 0.69
C LEU A 71 9.52 3.63 1.20
N GLY A 72 9.79 2.33 1.20
CA GLY A 72 10.96 1.72 1.83
C GLY A 72 10.58 1.02 3.13
N ASN A 73 11.00 -0.23 3.26
CA ASN A 73 10.71 -1.08 4.41
C ASN A 73 11.29 -0.49 5.69
N GLU A 74 12.47 0.12 5.65
CA GLU A 74 13.09 0.72 6.85
C GLU A 74 12.25 1.89 7.40
N LYS A 75 11.76 2.75 6.50
CA LYS A 75 10.88 3.86 6.87
C LYS A 75 9.54 3.35 7.40
N LEU A 76 8.98 2.33 6.74
CA LEU A 76 7.70 1.73 7.14
C LEU A 76 7.81 1.03 8.50
N TYR A 77 8.92 0.35 8.77
CA TYR A 77 9.25 -0.24 10.06
C TYR A 77 9.25 0.84 11.15
N HIS A 78 10.08 1.87 10.99
CA HIS A 78 10.16 2.94 11.98
C HIS A 78 8.80 3.59 12.26
N MET A 79 8.00 3.89 11.23
CA MET A 79 6.68 4.48 11.40
C MET A 79 5.74 3.55 12.18
N THR A 80 5.59 2.30 11.74
CA THR A 80 4.62 1.36 12.33
C THR A 80 5.02 0.83 13.71
N ASN A 81 6.24 1.13 14.15
CA ASN A 81 6.75 0.75 15.48
C ASN A 81 6.76 1.92 16.48
N GLN A 82 6.46 3.16 16.04
CA GLN A 82 6.39 4.33 16.93
C GLN A 82 5.06 4.44 17.70
N LYS A 83 3.96 4.00 17.09
CA LYS A 83 2.60 4.03 17.63
C LYS A 83 1.80 2.87 17.03
N SER A 84 0.55 2.72 17.44
CA SER A 84 -0.38 1.83 16.74
C SER A 84 -0.86 2.49 15.44
N TYR A 85 -0.85 1.71 14.34
CA TYR A 85 -1.31 2.15 13.02
C TYR A 85 -2.37 1.21 12.49
N LYS A 86 -3.34 1.77 11.75
CA LYS A 86 -4.28 1.03 10.90
C LYS A 86 -3.79 1.08 9.47
N MET A 87 -4.08 0.05 8.67
CA MET A 87 -3.78 0.02 7.24
C MET A 87 -5.06 0.02 6.42
N ARG A 88 -5.04 0.71 5.29
CA ARG A 88 -6.06 0.63 4.25
C ARG A 88 -5.39 0.37 2.90
N ILE A 89 -6.02 -0.49 2.11
CA ILE A 89 -5.65 -0.79 0.73
C ILE A 89 -6.84 -0.37 -0.14
N ASP A 90 -6.64 0.56 -1.07
CA ASP A 90 -7.62 0.91 -2.10
C ASP A 90 -7.24 0.25 -3.42
N LEU A 91 -8.24 -0.25 -4.14
CA LEU A 91 -8.06 -1.02 -5.37
C LEU A 91 -9.05 -0.56 -6.43
N ILE A 92 -8.64 -0.59 -7.71
CA ILE A 92 -9.55 -0.45 -8.85
C ILE A 92 -9.26 -1.57 -9.85
N ASN A 93 -10.28 -2.34 -10.20
CA ASN A 93 -10.16 -3.41 -11.19
C ASN A 93 -10.17 -2.86 -12.64
N GLN A 94 -10.08 -3.75 -13.64
CA GLN A 94 -10.09 -3.36 -15.05
C GLN A 94 -11.37 -2.62 -15.47
N ASP A 95 -12.51 -3.02 -14.90
CA ASP A 95 -13.84 -2.43 -15.18
C ASP A 95 -14.07 -1.08 -14.47
N GLY A 96 -13.10 -0.59 -13.69
CA GLY A 96 -13.21 0.66 -12.93
C GLY A 96 -13.97 0.53 -11.61
N VAL A 97 -14.31 -0.69 -11.19
CA VAL A 97 -14.94 -0.95 -9.89
C VAL A 97 -13.92 -0.78 -8.78
N SER A 98 -14.28 0.03 -7.78
CA SER A 98 -13.42 0.37 -6.66
C SER A 98 -13.70 -0.51 -5.44
N TYR A 99 -12.63 -1.02 -4.83
CA TYR A 99 -12.68 -1.84 -3.62
C TYR A 99 -11.72 -1.32 -2.56
N ASN A 100 -11.93 -1.73 -1.31
CA ASN A 100 -11.01 -1.48 -0.22
C ASN A 100 -10.90 -2.66 0.74
N LEU A 101 -9.71 -2.79 1.33
CA LEU A 101 -9.43 -3.59 2.51
C LEU A 101 -8.95 -2.66 3.63
N ASN A 102 -9.40 -2.90 4.85
CA ASN A 102 -8.99 -2.14 6.02
C ASN A 102 -8.62 -3.11 7.14
N TYR A 103 -7.53 -2.80 7.84
CA TYR A 103 -7.01 -3.55 8.97
C TYR A 103 -6.85 -2.60 10.15
N ASP A 104 -7.42 -2.96 11.30
CA ASP A 104 -7.38 -2.13 12.51
C ASP A 104 -6.01 -2.10 13.22
N ALA A 105 -5.08 -2.96 12.81
CA ALA A 105 -3.69 -2.96 13.23
C ALA A 105 -2.77 -3.35 12.05
N PHE A 106 -1.63 -2.68 11.93
CA PHE A 106 -0.59 -2.98 10.96
C PHE A 106 0.80 -2.66 11.52
N ARG A 107 1.71 -3.63 11.46
CA ARG A 107 3.11 -3.49 11.88
C ARG A 107 4.00 -4.44 11.09
N ILE A 108 5.19 -3.98 10.76
CA ILE A 108 6.25 -4.83 10.23
C ILE A 108 7.43 -4.90 11.22
N SER A 109 8.21 -5.98 11.14
CA SER A 109 9.44 -6.14 11.92
C SER A 109 10.59 -5.33 11.29
N ASN A 110 11.77 -5.35 11.93
CA ASN A 110 12.99 -4.75 11.40
C ASN A 110 13.66 -5.65 10.35
N GLU A 111 14.73 -5.14 9.74
CA GLU A 111 15.52 -5.89 8.74
C GLU A 111 16.07 -7.23 9.27
N ALA A 112 16.52 -7.28 10.52
CA ALA A 112 17.04 -8.52 11.14
C ALA A 112 15.98 -9.63 11.29
N ASN A 113 14.69 -9.29 11.14
CA ASN A 113 13.57 -10.21 11.06
C ASN A 113 12.85 -10.05 9.71
N ASN A 114 13.61 -9.77 8.65
CA ASN A 114 13.19 -9.77 7.25
C ASN A 114 11.96 -8.90 6.94
N TYR A 115 11.75 -7.80 7.69
CA TYR A 115 10.58 -6.93 7.54
C TYR A 115 9.23 -7.68 7.55
N ARG A 116 9.17 -8.80 8.27
CA ARG A 116 7.99 -9.65 8.49
C ARG A 116 6.73 -8.84 8.74
N LEU A 117 5.61 -9.28 8.16
CA LEU A 117 4.27 -8.76 8.46
C LEU A 117 3.84 -9.18 9.87
N GLU A 118 4.44 -8.54 10.86
CA GLU A 118 4.38 -8.86 12.30
C GLU A 118 2.96 -8.78 12.84
N THR A 119 2.21 -7.75 12.46
CA THR A 119 0.82 -7.57 12.90
C THR A 119 -0.05 -7.17 11.73
N LEU A 120 -1.12 -7.92 11.54
CA LEU A 120 -2.20 -7.62 10.63
C LEU A 120 -3.51 -7.92 11.34
N GLY A 121 -4.21 -6.86 11.73
CA GLY A 121 -5.40 -6.91 12.57
C GLY A 121 -6.64 -7.47 11.86
N SER A 122 -7.81 -7.13 12.41
CA SER A 122 -9.10 -7.58 11.89
C SER A 122 -9.39 -6.90 10.55
N PHE A 123 -9.73 -7.72 9.56
CA PHE A 123 -10.12 -7.25 8.24
C PHE A 123 -11.57 -6.73 8.23
N THR A 124 -11.76 -5.60 7.56
CA THR A 124 -13.06 -5.10 7.10
C THR A 124 -12.90 -4.53 5.69
N GLY A 125 -13.96 -4.49 4.89
CA GLY A 125 -13.87 -3.95 3.53
C GLY A 125 -15.00 -4.44 2.63
N ASN A 126 -14.97 -4.01 1.38
CA ASN A 126 -15.98 -4.37 0.38
C ASN A 126 -15.43 -5.30 -0.73
N THR A 127 -14.22 -5.85 -0.56
CA THR A 127 -13.67 -6.89 -1.45
C THR A 127 -14.36 -8.25 -1.30
N GLY A 128 -15.11 -8.46 -0.21
CA GLY A 128 -15.72 -9.76 0.13
C GLY A 128 -14.75 -10.77 0.74
N TYR A 129 -13.44 -10.55 0.61
CA TYR A 129 -12.38 -11.44 1.08
C TYR A 129 -11.18 -10.69 1.66
N ASP A 130 -10.56 -11.31 2.67
CA ASP A 130 -9.29 -10.86 3.25
C ASP A 130 -8.10 -11.42 2.45
N TYR A 131 -7.67 -10.69 1.43
CA TYR A 131 -6.56 -11.11 0.58
C TYR A 131 -5.20 -11.07 1.25
N MET A 132 -5.05 -10.42 2.41
CA MET A 132 -3.79 -10.35 3.15
C MET A 132 -3.69 -11.41 4.25
N ALA A 133 -4.79 -12.09 4.61
CA ALA A 133 -4.79 -13.12 5.65
C ALA A 133 -3.73 -14.20 5.43
N TYR A 134 -3.56 -14.64 4.17
CA TYR A 134 -2.58 -15.67 3.78
C TYR A 134 -1.12 -15.22 3.95
N HIS A 135 -0.90 -13.90 3.96
CA HIS A 135 0.40 -13.25 4.09
C HIS A 135 0.74 -12.89 5.54
N ARG A 136 -0.19 -13.09 6.49
CA ARG A 136 0.03 -12.76 7.91
C ARG A 136 1.22 -13.53 8.48
N GLY A 137 2.14 -12.81 9.12
CA GLY A 137 3.32 -13.38 9.76
C GLY A 137 4.40 -13.87 8.80
N ARG A 138 4.31 -13.56 7.50
CA ARG A 138 5.34 -13.93 6.52
C ARG A 138 6.43 -12.88 6.43
N ASP A 139 7.62 -13.35 6.17
CA ASP A 139 8.80 -12.52 5.91
C ASP A 139 8.68 -11.88 4.52
N PHE A 140 9.34 -10.74 4.34
CA PHE A 140 9.38 -10.07 3.04
C PHE A 140 10.43 -10.75 2.16
N SER A 141 10.13 -10.94 0.88
CA SER A 141 11.08 -11.54 -0.08
C SER A 141 11.18 -10.68 -1.34
N THR A 142 12.40 -10.58 -1.87
CA THR A 142 12.72 -10.00 -3.18
C THR A 142 13.37 -11.08 -4.06
N HIS A 143 13.54 -10.79 -5.34
CA HIS A 143 14.11 -11.77 -6.27
C HIS A 143 15.58 -12.14 -5.96
N ASP A 144 16.27 -11.33 -5.17
CA ASP A 144 17.66 -11.50 -4.74
C ASP A 144 17.82 -11.85 -3.25
N ASP A 145 16.71 -11.93 -2.51
CA ASP A 145 16.69 -12.33 -1.09
C ASP A 145 15.43 -13.15 -0.78
N ASP A 146 15.62 -14.47 -0.66
CA ASP A 146 14.56 -15.46 -0.56
C ASP A 146 14.24 -15.78 0.90
N ASN A 147 13.14 -15.22 1.39
CA ASN A 147 12.61 -15.44 2.74
C ASN A 147 11.18 -16.00 2.73
N ASP A 148 10.74 -16.58 1.61
CA ASP A 148 9.40 -17.14 1.52
C ASP A 148 9.34 -18.61 1.98
N ASP A 149 8.14 -19.16 2.12
CA ASP A 149 7.94 -20.52 2.62
C ASP A 149 8.06 -21.58 1.49
N HIS A 150 8.38 -21.18 0.26
CA HIS A 150 8.41 -22.07 -0.87
C HIS A 150 9.72 -22.86 -0.94
N SER A 151 9.62 -24.19 -0.91
CA SER A 151 10.78 -25.05 -0.72
C SER A 151 11.66 -25.27 -1.95
N SER A 152 11.17 -24.95 -3.15
CA SER A 152 11.85 -25.30 -4.41
C SER A 152 12.18 -24.14 -5.34
N TYR A 153 11.65 -22.94 -5.10
CA TYR A 153 11.99 -21.73 -5.85
C TYR A 153 11.54 -20.48 -5.09
N ASN A 154 12.20 -19.36 -5.37
CA ASN A 154 11.87 -18.05 -4.82
C ASN A 154 10.59 -17.48 -5.49
N CYS A 155 9.54 -17.25 -4.71
CA CYS A 155 8.27 -16.69 -5.17
C CYS A 155 8.44 -15.32 -5.80
N ALA A 156 9.26 -14.45 -5.22
CA ALA A 156 9.52 -13.10 -5.73
C ALA A 156 10.16 -13.13 -7.13
N SER A 157 11.09 -14.07 -7.36
CA SER A 157 11.69 -14.27 -8.69
C SER A 157 10.68 -14.80 -9.71
N TYR A 158 9.84 -15.77 -9.33
CA TYR A 158 8.90 -16.41 -10.25
C TYR A 158 7.70 -15.51 -10.61
N TYR A 159 7.18 -14.77 -9.63
CA TYR A 159 5.99 -13.93 -9.75
C TYR A 159 6.29 -12.44 -9.94
N ARG A 160 7.57 -12.11 -10.14
CA ARG A 160 8.07 -10.80 -10.56
C ARG A 160 7.56 -9.64 -9.71
N GLY A 161 7.72 -9.76 -8.40
CA GLY A 161 7.42 -8.70 -7.44
C GLY A 161 8.25 -8.87 -6.18
N ALA A 162 7.93 -8.07 -5.15
CA ALA A 162 8.42 -8.31 -3.80
C ALA A 162 7.28 -8.14 -2.81
N TRP A 163 7.18 -9.05 -1.86
CA TRP A 163 6.02 -9.14 -1.00
C TRP A 163 6.29 -10.00 0.23
N TRP A 164 5.33 -10.00 1.16
CA TRP A 164 5.26 -10.98 2.25
C TRP A 164 4.77 -12.33 1.70
N TYR A 165 5.55 -12.95 0.82
CA TYR A 165 5.16 -14.20 0.15
C TYR A 165 5.08 -15.37 1.13
N ASN A 166 4.19 -16.31 0.84
CA ASN A 166 4.05 -17.61 1.49
C ASN A 166 4.34 -18.69 0.44
N TYR A 167 3.32 -19.42 -0.04
CA TYR A 167 3.44 -20.46 -1.07
C TYR A 167 2.44 -20.27 -2.24
N CYS A 168 2.47 -19.20 -3.03
CA CYS A 168 3.28 -17.99 -2.93
C CYS A 168 2.43 -16.78 -2.52
N TYR A 169 1.25 -16.59 -3.10
CA TYR A 169 0.42 -15.43 -2.74
C TYR A 169 -1.08 -15.62 -2.96
N THR A 170 -1.86 -14.82 -2.25
CA THR A 170 -3.26 -14.50 -2.59
C THR A 170 -3.41 -13.04 -3.05
N ALA A 171 -2.42 -12.20 -2.80
CA ALA A 171 -2.28 -10.86 -3.37
C ALA A 171 -0.83 -10.62 -3.82
N ASN A 172 -0.66 -10.10 -5.04
CA ASN A 172 0.63 -9.65 -5.57
C ASN A 172 0.51 -8.21 -6.04
N LEU A 173 0.44 -7.24 -5.11
CA LEU A 173 0.21 -5.83 -5.47
C LEU A 173 1.46 -5.15 -6.06
N ASN A 174 2.62 -5.78 -5.89
CA ASN A 174 3.92 -5.31 -6.37
C ASN A 174 4.38 -6.05 -7.65
N GLY A 175 3.51 -6.82 -8.31
CA GLY A 175 3.81 -7.50 -9.57
C GLY A 175 4.00 -6.57 -10.77
N ASP A 176 4.26 -7.15 -11.93
CA ASP A 176 4.40 -6.44 -13.21
C ASP A 176 3.11 -5.68 -13.56
N TYR A 177 3.22 -4.36 -13.74
CA TYR A 177 2.06 -3.55 -14.10
C TYR A 177 1.55 -3.91 -15.51
N SER A 178 0.24 -3.92 -15.71
CA SER A 178 -0.43 -4.32 -16.97
C SER A 178 -0.20 -5.77 -17.45
N SER A 179 0.54 -6.61 -16.72
CA SER A 179 0.65 -8.04 -17.03
C SER A 179 -0.68 -8.73 -16.74
N SER A 180 -1.21 -9.44 -17.73
CA SER A 180 -2.43 -10.27 -17.63
C SER A 180 -2.11 -11.72 -17.27
N SER A 181 -0.88 -12.00 -16.84
CA SER A 181 -0.39 -13.31 -16.43
C SER A 181 -0.09 -13.37 -14.93
N TYR A 182 0.36 -14.52 -14.46
CA TYR A 182 0.66 -14.77 -13.04
C TYR A 182 1.72 -13.83 -12.43
N THR A 183 2.48 -13.11 -13.24
CA THR A 183 3.45 -12.11 -12.79
C THR A 183 2.83 -10.75 -12.46
N GLY A 184 1.57 -10.53 -12.83
CA GLY A 184 0.95 -9.21 -12.77
C GLY A 184 0.49 -8.76 -11.39
N VAL A 185 0.01 -7.51 -11.34
CA VAL A 185 -0.69 -6.97 -10.16
C VAL A 185 -2.00 -7.74 -9.96
N ALA A 186 -2.04 -8.62 -8.96
CA ALA A 186 -3.01 -9.71 -8.91
C ALA A 186 -3.69 -9.89 -7.55
N LEU A 187 -4.92 -10.42 -7.59
CA LEU A 187 -5.67 -10.91 -6.44
C LEU A 187 -6.27 -12.29 -6.75
N TYR A 188 -6.17 -13.20 -5.80
CA TYR A 188 -6.82 -14.51 -5.89
C TYR A 188 -8.34 -14.36 -5.71
N ASN A 189 -9.13 -15.03 -6.53
CA ASN A 189 -10.58 -15.05 -6.44
C ASN A 189 -11.04 -16.37 -5.83
N TYR A 190 -11.55 -16.30 -4.60
CA TYR A 190 -12.02 -17.46 -3.86
C TYR A 190 -13.35 -18.05 -4.37
N HIS A 191 -14.12 -17.31 -5.18
CA HIS A 191 -15.33 -17.84 -5.80
C HIS A 191 -15.01 -18.69 -7.04
N THR A 192 -14.10 -18.21 -7.88
CA THR A 192 -13.78 -18.86 -9.16
C THR A 192 -12.55 -19.77 -9.09
N TYR A 193 -11.79 -19.71 -7.99
CA TYR A 193 -10.49 -20.39 -7.84
C TYR A 193 -9.49 -20.00 -8.94
N THR A 194 -9.54 -18.72 -9.36
CA THR A 194 -8.65 -18.13 -10.37
C THR A 194 -8.06 -16.83 -9.85
N TYR A 195 -7.17 -16.20 -10.62
CA TYR A 195 -6.66 -14.86 -10.29
C TYR A 195 -7.30 -13.81 -11.18
N THR A 196 -7.57 -12.65 -10.58
CA THR A 196 -7.76 -11.40 -11.32
C THR A 196 -6.40 -10.74 -11.46
N TYR A 197 -6.01 -10.47 -12.70
CA TYR A 197 -4.73 -9.83 -13.04
C TYR A 197 -4.96 -8.38 -13.49
N SER A 198 -3.86 -7.63 -13.56
CA SER A 198 -3.81 -6.28 -14.12
C SER A 198 -4.79 -5.31 -13.44
N LEU A 199 -4.80 -5.27 -12.10
CA LEU A 199 -5.48 -4.19 -11.39
C LEU A 199 -4.98 -2.83 -11.89
N ARG A 200 -5.92 -1.89 -12.13
CA ARG A 200 -5.62 -0.56 -12.68
C ARG A 200 -5.13 0.42 -11.62
N PHE A 201 -5.38 0.13 -10.36
CA PHE A 201 -4.92 0.95 -9.26
C PHE A 201 -4.78 0.11 -8.00
N THR A 202 -3.70 0.33 -7.27
CA THR A 202 -3.54 -0.13 -5.89
C THR A 202 -2.90 0.98 -5.08
N GLU A 203 -3.38 1.25 -3.88
CA GLU A 203 -2.73 2.17 -2.95
C GLU A 203 -2.81 1.60 -1.54
N MET A 204 -1.66 1.43 -0.90
CA MET A 204 -1.58 1.05 0.51
C MET A 204 -1.17 2.25 1.35
N LYS A 205 -1.92 2.48 2.43
CA LYS A 205 -1.71 3.62 3.32
C LYS A 205 -1.96 3.28 4.76
N ILE A 206 -1.21 3.93 5.65
CA ILE A 206 -1.33 3.80 7.09
C ILE A 206 -1.77 5.10 7.73
N ARG A 207 -2.44 4.99 8.87
CA ARG A 207 -2.75 6.14 9.74
C ARG A 207 -2.62 5.77 11.21
N PRO A 208 -2.14 6.68 12.07
CA PRO A 208 -2.15 6.45 13.51
C PRO A 208 -3.56 6.15 14.03
N VAL A 209 -3.63 5.34 15.09
CA VAL A 209 -4.85 5.08 15.87
C VAL A 209 -5.04 6.16 16.92
#